data_AF-W1NYA9-F1
#
_entry.id   AF-W1NYA9-F1
#
_cell.length_a   1.000
_cell.length_b   1.000
_cell.length_c   1.000
_cell.angle_alpha   90.00
_cell.angle_beta   90.00
_cell.angle_gamma   90.00
#
_symmetry.space_group_name_H-M   'P 1'
#
loop_
_entity.id
_entity.type
_entity.pdbx_description
1 polymer ?
#
loop_
_entity_poly.entity_id
_entity_poly.type
_entity_poly.pdbx_seq_one_letter_code
_entity_poly.pdbx_strand_id
1 'polypeptide(L)'
;MTLKGMVTGMRNVLGRHIGKLFYDKGISFDAANSPYFPPMVSAIQRAELGIKPPMTYELSGPILDEEVDEVKKWTEEYKQSWSRTNITLMSDGWLNKVSKNEFFNFLIYSPKGTAFLSSKDVSRIKKDANFLVRLYDQIVEEVGDKHIV
;
A
#
# COMPACT_ATOMS: atom_id res chain seq x y z
N MET A 1 3.45 44.08 -13.67
CA MET A 1 3.55 42.60 -13.64
C MET A 1 2.12 42.05 -13.58
N THR A 2 1.72 41.15 -14.47
CA THR A 2 0.33 40.65 -14.52
C THR A 2 0.14 39.43 -13.60
N LEU A 3 -1.05 39.25 -13.03
CA LEU A 3 -1.40 38.10 -12.18
C LEU A 3 -1.09 36.75 -12.89
N LYS A 4 -1.38 36.68 -14.19
CA LYS A 4 -1.06 35.52 -15.03
C LYS A 4 0.45 35.25 -15.12
N GLY A 5 1.27 36.31 -15.17
CA GLY A 5 2.73 36.20 -15.14
C GLY A 5 3.27 35.70 -13.80
N MET A 6 2.69 36.14 -12.69
CA MET A 6 3.08 35.68 -11.34
C MET A 6 2.76 34.20 -11.14
N VAL A 7 1.54 33.76 -11.50
CA VAL A 7 1.12 32.35 -11.43
C VAL A 7 2.03 31.46 -12.29
N THR A 8 2.37 31.91 -13.50
CA THR A 8 3.28 31.18 -14.39
C THR A 8 4.69 31.08 -13.80
N GLY A 9 5.20 32.16 -13.19
CA GLY A 9 6.49 32.16 -12.51
C GLY A 9 6.54 31.19 -11.33
N MET A 10 5.51 31.20 -10.47
CA MET A 10 5.41 30.30 -9.31
C MET A 10 5.31 28.82 -9.74
N ARG A 11 4.52 28.52 -10.78
CA ARG A 11 4.44 27.18 -11.37
C ARG A 11 5.81 26.69 -11.83
N ASN A 12 6.59 27.54 -12.48
CA ASN A 12 7.93 27.19 -12.96
C ASN A 12 8.93 26.95 -11.82
N VAL A 13 8.84 27.73 -10.72
CA VAL A 13 9.68 27.52 -9.54
C VAL A 13 9.33 26.21 -8.85
N LEU A 14 8.05 25.94 -8.62
CA LEU A 14 7.58 24.69 -8.02
C LEU A 14 8.02 23.48 -8.87
N GLY A 15 7.76 23.54 -10.18
CA GLY A 15 8.16 22.47 -11.11
C GLY A 15 9.67 22.19 -11.09
N ARG A 16 10.52 23.22 -10.96
CA ARG A 16 11.97 23.02 -10.84
C ARG A 16 12.37 22.30 -9.55
N HIS A 17 11.73 22.56 -8.42
CA HIS A 17 12.05 21.88 -7.16
C HIS A 17 11.61 20.43 -7.18
N ILE A 18 10.39 20.16 -7.68
CA ILE A 18 9.89 18.79 -7.88
C ILE A 18 10.79 18.03 -8.85
N GLY A 19 11.14 18.63 -9.98
CA GLY A 19 12.02 18.02 -10.98
C GLY A 19 13.37 17.62 -10.39
N LYS A 20 14.01 18.51 -9.62
CA LYS A 20 15.27 18.19 -8.91
C LYS A 20 15.14 16.97 -8.00
N LEU A 21 14.05 16.86 -7.24
CA LEU A 21 13.80 15.70 -6.38
C LEU A 21 13.66 14.41 -7.21
N PHE A 22 12.93 14.46 -8.32
CA PHE A 22 12.74 13.30 -9.20
C PHE A 22 14.06 12.84 -9.80
N TYR A 23 14.89 13.76 -10.28
CA TYR A 23 16.18 13.43 -10.88
C TYR A 23 17.17 12.88 -9.83
N ASP A 24 17.25 13.50 -8.65
CA ASP A 24 18.15 13.09 -7.57
C ASP A 24 17.81 11.70 -7.02
N LYS A 25 16.50 11.40 -6.87
CA LYS A 25 16.03 10.12 -6.29
C LYS A 25 15.68 9.06 -7.32
N GLY A 26 15.85 9.35 -8.61
CA GLY A 26 15.50 8.42 -9.69
C GLY A 26 14.01 8.06 -9.71
N ILE A 27 13.14 9.00 -9.33
CA ILE A 27 11.69 8.78 -9.32
C ILE A 27 11.18 8.80 -10.77
N SER A 28 10.44 7.76 -11.15
CA SER A 28 9.78 7.70 -12.46
C SER A 28 8.87 8.92 -12.66
N PHE A 29 8.88 9.52 -13.85
CA PHE A 29 7.98 10.65 -14.16
C PHE A 29 6.50 10.27 -14.10
N ASP A 30 6.18 8.99 -14.22
CA ASP A 30 4.82 8.48 -14.03
C ASP A 30 4.29 8.73 -12.61
N ALA A 31 5.15 8.91 -11.61
CA ALA A 31 4.73 9.29 -10.25
C ALA A 31 3.97 10.62 -10.22
N ALA A 32 4.16 11.51 -11.21
CA ALA A 32 3.39 12.75 -11.33
C ALA A 32 1.93 12.52 -11.77
N ASN A 33 1.62 11.35 -12.35
CA ASN A 33 0.26 10.93 -12.72
C ASN A 33 -0.49 10.26 -11.56
N SER A 34 0.18 10.04 -10.42
CA SER A 34 -0.45 9.46 -9.24
C SER A 34 -1.64 10.32 -8.77
N PRO A 35 -2.76 9.71 -8.36
CA PRO A 35 -3.90 10.44 -7.79
C PRO A 35 -3.52 11.22 -6.52
N TYR A 36 -2.43 10.84 -5.84
CA TYR A 36 -1.94 11.49 -4.63
C TYR A 36 -1.04 12.71 -4.91
N PHE A 37 -0.56 12.88 -6.14
CA PHE A 37 0.35 13.97 -6.48
C PHE A 37 -0.32 15.36 -6.44
N PRO A 38 -1.50 15.59 -7.06
CA PRO A 38 -2.18 16.89 -6.94
C PRO A 38 -2.59 17.25 -5.49
N PRO A 39 -3.13 16.33 -4.66
CA PRO A 39 -3.38 16.60 -3.24
C PRO A 39 -2.12 17.00 -2.46
N MET A 40 -1.00 16.31 -2.67
CA MET A 40 0.29 16.65 -2.04
C MET A 40 0.71 18.08 -2.39
N VAL A 41 0.69 18.44 -3.67
CA VAL A 41 1.03 19.80 -4.12
C VAL A 41 0.09 20.84 -3.51
N SER A 42 -1.21 20.53 -3.47
CA SER A 42 -2.23 21.43 -2.91
C SER A 42 -2.09 21.60 -1.39
N ALA A 43 -1.66 20.56 -0.67
CA ALA A 43 -1.35 20.65 0.75
C ALA A 43 -0.13 21.55 1.00
N ILE A 44 0.95 21.37 0.23
CA ILE A 44 2.15 22.20 0.31
C ILE A 44 1.83 23.68 0.01
N GLN A 45 0.98 23.95 -0.98
CA GLN A 45 0.58 25.32 -1.33
C GLN A 45 -0.25 26.01 -0.24
N ARG A 46 -1.02 25.25 0.55
CA ARG A 46 -1.83 25.74 1.65
C ARG A 46 -1.09 25.79 2.98
N ALA A 47 0.06 25.12 3.08
CA ALA A 47 0.85 25.09 4.28
C ALA A 47 1.31 26.50 4.67
N GLU A 48 1.15 26.84 5.95
CA GLU A 48 1.60 28.13 6.47
C GLU A 48 3.13 28.21 6.51
N LEU A 49 3.64 29.45 6.47
CA LEU A 49 5.07 29.71 6.63
C LEU A 49 5.56 29.14 7.95
N GLY A 50 6.51 28.21 7.89
CA GLY A 50 7.11 27.57 9.07
C GLY A 50 6.74 26.11 9.26
N ILE A 51 5.77 25.57 8.52
CA ILE A 51 5.53 24.12 8.48
C ILE A 51 6.74 23.44 7.85
N LYS A 52 7.37 22.55 8.63
CA LYS A 52 8.51 21.76 8.17
C LYS A 52 8.00 20.54 7.40
N PRO A 53 8.68 20.13 6.31
CA PRO A 53 8.38 18.85 5.68
C PRO A 53 8.66 17.71 6.67
N PRO A 54 7.95 16.58 6.54
CA PRO A 54 8.16 15.43 7.41
C PRO A 54 9.57 14.87 7.24
N MET A 55 10.14 14.41 8.35
CA MET A 55 11.44 13.77 8.40
C MET A 55 11.35 12.31 7.95
N THR A 56 12.48 11.71 7.58
CA THR A 56 12.53 10.29 7.17
C THR A 56 11.93 9.36 8.24
N TYR A 57 12.19 9.61 9.53
CA TYR A 57 11.65 8.78 10.61
C TYR A 57 10.13 8.89 10.74
N GLU A 58 9.55 10.05 10.39
CA GLU A 58 8.11 10.28 10.44
C GLU A 58 7.42 9.55 9.31
N LEU A 59 7.99 9.65 8.09
CA LEU A 59 7.53 8.94 6.90
C LEU A 59 7.60 7.42 7.05
N SER A 60 8.67 6.90 7.66
CA SER A 60 8.86 5.45 7.84
C SER A 60 8.30 4.90 9.17
N GLY A 61 7.66 5.74 9.97
CA GLY A 61 7.13 5.40 11.28
C GLY A 61 5.68 5.86 11.40
N PRO A 62 5.38 6.90 12.20
CA PRO A 62 4.00 7.26 12.52
C PRO A 62 3.10 7.52 11.30
N ILE A 63 3.61 8.15 10.23
CA ILE A 63 2.80 8.38 9.03
C ILE A 63 2.49 7.06 8.32
N LEU A 64 3.46 6.15 8.23
CA LEU A 64 3.24 4.83 7.65
C LEU A 64 2.27 4.00 8.50
N ASP A 65 2.37 4.11 9.83
CA ASP A 65 1.48 3.42 10.76
C ASP A 65 0.02 3.90 10.59
N GLU A 66 -0.19 5.20 10.39
CA GLU A 66 -1.51 5.78 10.08
C GLU A 66 -2.09 5.22 8.78
N GLU A 67 -1.31 5.21 7.69
CA GLU A 67 -1.73 4.64 6.40
C GLU A 67 -2.03 3.13 6.50
N VAL A 68 -1.23 2.39 7.27
CA VAL A 68 -1.46 0.97 7.55
C VAL A 68 -2.79 0.78 8.28
N ASP A 69 -3.10 1.63 9.25
CA ASP A 69 -4.35 1.54 9.99
C ASP A 69 -5.57 1.95 9.14
N GLU A 70 -5.43 2.89 8.21
CA GLU A 70 -6.47 3.19 7.21
C GLU A 70 -6.76 1.98 6.31
N VAL A 71 -5.70 1.34 5.79
CA VAL A 71 -5.84 0.14 4.95
C VAL A 71 -6.46 -1.02 5.73
N LYS A 72 -6.12 -1.19 7.02
CA LYS A 72 -6.75 -2.18 7.90
C LYS A 72 -8.25 -1.90 8.06
N LYS A 73 -8.64 -0.65 8.32
CA LYS A 73 -10.08 -0.28 8.44
C LYS A 73 -10.85 -0.64 7.17
N TRP A 74 -10.32 -0.26 6.01
CA TRP A 74 -10.91 -0.64 4.72
C TRP A 74 -11.03 -2.16 4.55
N THR A 75 -10.00 -2.90 4.97
CA THR A 75 -10.00 -4.37 4.94
C THR A 75 -11.07 -4.97 5.85
N GLU A 76 -11.28 -4.41 7.05
CA GLU A 76 -12.33 -4.86 7.96
C GLU A 76 -13.74 -4.55 7.45
N GLU A 77 -13.95 -3.39 6.81
CA GLU A 77 -15.22 -3.09 6.12
C GLU A 77 -15.48 -4.07 4.96
N TYR A 78 -14.43 -4.41 4.22
CA TYR A 78 -14.49 -5.41 3.17
C TYR A 78 -14.83 -6.79 3.73
N LYS A 79 -14.20 -7.20 4.84
CA LYS A 79 -14.47 -8.44 5.59
C LYS A 79 -15.93 -8.59 6.00
N GLN A 80 -16.55 -7.53 6.53
CA GLN A 80 -17.96 -7.56 6.92
C GLN A 80 -18.90 -7.93 5.77
N SER A 81 -18.50 -7.63 4.52
CA SER A 81 -19.29 -7.97 3.35
C SER A 81 -19.23 -9.45 2.94
N TRP A 82 -18.23 -10.21 3.41
CA TRP A 82 -18.07 -11.63 3.09
C TRP A 82 -19.24 -12.47 3.56
N SER A 83 -19.89 -12.09 4.67
CA SER A 83 -21.09 -12.79 5.16
C SER A 83 -22.26 -12.85 4.16
N ARG A 84 -22.25 -11.95 3.16
CA ARG A 84 -23.32 -11.79 2.16
C ARG A 84 -22.93 -12.28 0.78
N THR A 85 -21.69 -12.72 0.59
CA THR A 85 -21.13 -13.07 -0.72
C THR A 85 -20.25 -14.31 -0.60
N ASN A 86 -20.32 -15.20 -1.57
CA ASN A 86 -19.31 -16.25 -1.70
C ASN A 86 -17.94 -15.61 -1.94
N ILE A 87 -16.92 -16.10 -1.22
CA ILE A 87 -15.53 -15.64 -1.35
C ILE A 87 -14.63 -16.80 -1.78
N THR A 88 -13.56 -16.47 -2.51
CA THR A 88 -12.51 -17.42 -2.88
C THR A 88 -11.23 -17.06 -2.16
N LEU A 89 -10.69 -18.01 -1.40
CA LEU A 89 -9.36 -17.89 -0.81
C LEU A 89 -8.32 -18.18 -1.90
N MET A 90 -7.44 -17.22 -2.14
CA MET A 90 -6.33 -17.34 -3.07
C MET A 90 -5.02 -17.32 -2.29
N SER A 91 -4.05 -18.08 -2.80
CA SER A 91 -2.72 -18.18 -2.23
C SER A 91 -1.67 -18.05 -3.32
N ASP A 92 -0.63 -17.29 -3.06
CA ASP A 92 0.55 -17.19 -3.94
C ASP A 92 1.83 -17.44 -3.13
N GLY A 93 2.75 -18.20 -3.70
CA GLY A 93 4.03 -18.55 -3.09
C GLY A 93 5.16 -17.82 -3.78
N TRP A 94 5.90 -17.00 -3.03
CA TRP A 94 7.01 -16.22 -3.58
C TRP A 94 8.34 -16.59 -2.93
N LEU A 95 9.32 -17.00 -3.75
CA LEU A 95 10.71 -17.24 -3.35
C LEU A 95 11.62 -16.16 -3.93
N ASN A 96 12.23 -15.39 -3.04
CA ASN A 96 13.35 -14.52 -3.39
C ASN A 96 14.63 -15.35 -3.48
N LYS A 97 15.14 -15.54 -4.70
CA LYS A 97 16.37 -16.34 -4.94
C LYS A 97 17.63 -15.73 -4.32
N VAL A 98 17.65 -14.42 -4.10
CA VAL A 98 18.83 -13.69 -3.58
C VAL A 98 18.86 -13.75 -2.06
N SER A 99 17.80 -13.28 -1.40
CA SER A 99 17.72 -13.32 0.07
C SER A 99 17.41 -14.72 0.60
N LYS A 100 16.96 -15.64 -0.27
CA LYS A 100 16.40 -16.95 0.08
C LYS A 100 15.16 -16.85 0.96
N ASN A 101 14.50 -15.69 0.97
CA ASN A 101 13.26 -15.54 1.71
C ASN A 101 12.11 -16.15 0.90
N GLU A 102 11.22 -16.88 1.57
CA GLU A 102 10.03 -17.48 0.99
C GLU A 102 8.80 -17.01 1.75
N PHE A 103 7.77 -16.62 1.02
CA PHE A 103 6.52 -16.12 1.59
C PHE A 103 5.33 -16.80 0.94
N PHE A 104 4.30 -17.07 1.75
CA PHE A 104 2.96 -17.34 1.25
C PHE A 104 2.07 -16.13 1.47
N ASN A 105 1.54 -15.58 0.39
CA ASN A 105 0.57 -14.50 0.40
C ASN A 105 -0.82 -15.08 0.29
N PHE A 106 -1.73 -14.62 1.15
CA PHE A 106 -3.13 -14.99 1.15
C PHE A 106 -3.96 -13.77 0.75
N LEU A 107 -4.87 -13.98 -0.20
CA LEU A 107 -5.77 -12.97 -0.73
C LEU A 107 -7.18 -13.53 -0.75
N ILE A 108 -8.17 -12.63 -0.65
CA ILE A 108 -9.57 -13.01 -0.72
C ILE A 108 -10.22 -12.27 -1.86
N TYR A 109 -10.80 -13.06 -2.77
CA TYR A 109 -11.61 -12.57 -3.86
C TYR A 109 -13.10 -12.59 -3.49
N SER A 110 -13.81 -11.53 -3.87
CA SER A 110 -15.26 -11.44 -3.86
C SER A 110 -15.75 -10.66 -5.09
N PRO A 111 -17.05 -10.59 -5.37
CA PRO A 111 -17.58 -9.72 -6.43
C PRO A 111 -17.22 -8.23 -6.26
N LYS A 112 -16.82 -7.80 -5.06
CA LYS A 112 -16.38 -6.43 -4.79
C LYS A 112 -14.90 -6.19 -5.10
N GLY A 113 -14.11 -7.23 -5.36
CA GLY A 113 -12.69 -7.12 -5.71
C GLY A 113 -11.80 -8.17 -5.05
N THR A 114 -10.52 -7.84 -4.92
CA THR A 114 -9.53 -8.67 -4.22
C THR A 114 -8.96 -7.86 -3.06
N ALA A 115 -8.90 -8.45 -1.87
CA ALA A 115 -8.22 -7.87 -0.72
C ALA A 115 -7.05 -8.75 -0.28
N PHE A 116 -5.98 -8.12 0.15
CA PHE A 116 -4.88 -8.79 0.82
C PHE A 116 -5.31 -9.20 2.23
N LEU A 117 -5.07 -10.45 2.60
CA LEU A 117 -5.37 -10.96 3.95
C LEU A 117 -4.12 -10.96 4.81
N SER A 118 -3.09 -11.71 4.39
CA SER A 118 -1.84 -11.82 5.14
C SER A 118 -0.69 -12.35 4.29
N SER A 119 0.54 -12.16 4.77
CA SER A 119 1.73 -12.80 4.23
C SER A 119 2.44 -13.56 5.35
N LYS A 120 2.90 -14.77 5.06
CA LYS A 120 3.52 -15.67 6.04
C LYS A 120 4.93 -16.01 5.58
N ASP A 121 5.93 -15.64 6.38
CA ASP A 121 7.33 -16.01 6.15
C ASP A 121 7.52 -17.52 6.41
N VAL A 122 8.01 -18.22 5.39
CA VAL A 122 8.28 -19.66 5.37
C VAL A 122 9.70 -19.98 4.90
N SER A 123 10.60 -19.00 4.94
CA SER A 123 11.99 -19.06 4.43
C SER A 123 12.85 -20.15 5.07
N ARG A 124 12.46 -20.64 6.26
CA ARG A 124 13.22 -21.63 7.06
C ARG A 124 12.39 -22.83 7.48
N ILE A 125 11.18 -22.96 6.91
CA ILE A 125 10.25 -24.01 7.28
C ILE A 125 10.22 -25.06 6.18
N LYS A 126 10.25 -26.34 6.57
CA LYS A 126 10.03 -27.43 5.63
C LYS A 126 8.56 -27.43 5.22
N LYS A 127 8.32 -27.20 3.93
CA LYS A 127 6.98 -27.04 3.33
C LYS A 127 6.40 -28.40 2.93
N ASP A 128 6.31 -29.32 3.89
CA ASP A 128 5.65 -30.60 3.64
C ASP A 128 4.12 -30.45 3.63
N ALA A 129 3.43 -31.51 3.19
CA ALA A 129 1.96 -31.50 3.08
C ALA A 129 1.29 -31.16 4.42
N ASN A 130 1.82 -31.64 5.54
CA ASN A 130 1.27 -31.38 6.86
C ASN A 130 1.42 -29.92 7.27
N PHE A 131 2.55 -29.28 6.94
CA PHE A 131 2.72 -27.85 7.16
C PHE A 131 1.71 -27.04 6.34
N LEU A 132 1.56 -27.36 5.05
CA LEU A 132 0.62 -26.66 4.19
C LEU A 132 -0.81 -26.79 4.70
N VAL A 133 -1.27 -28.00 5.02
CA VAL A 133 -2.62 -28.23 5.57
C VAL A 133 -2.85 -27.36 6.81
N ARG A 134 -1.95 -27.39 7.80
CA ARG A 134 -2.10 -26.55 9.00
C ARG A 134 -2.12 -25.06 8.69
N LEU A 135 -1.32 -24.63 7.71
CA LEU A 135 -1.27 -23.22 7.30
C LEU A 135 -2.61 -22.79 6.68
N TYR A 136 -3.18 -23.59 5.78
CA TYR A 136 -4.49 -23.29 5.20
C TYR A 136 -5.62 -23.40 6.22
N ASP A 137 -5.59 -24.38 7.12
CA ASP A 137 -6.58 -24.51 8.19
C ASP A 137 -6.61 -23.24 9.06
N GLN A 138 -5.44 -22.72 9.46
CA GLN A 138 -5.34 -21.46 10.21
C GLN A 138 -5.94 -20.27 9.45
N ILE A 139 -5.71 -20.19 8.14
CA ILE A 139 -6.26 -19.11 7.32
C ILE A 139 -7.78 -19.27 7.15
N VAL A 140 -8.27 -20.49 6.98
CA VAL A 140 -9.72 -20.78 6.89
C VAL A 140 -10.41 -20.45 8.21
N GLU A 141 -9.79 -20.78 9.36
CA GLU A 141 -10.30 -20.42 10.68
C GLU A 141 -10.36 -18.90 10.89
N GLU A 142 -9.36 -18.15 10.43
CA GLU A 142 -9.34 -16.68 10.49
C GLU A 142 -10.48 -16.06 9.66
N VAL A 143 -10.80 -16.66 8.51
CA VAL A 143 -11.80 -16.15 7.55
C VAL A 143 -13.23 -16.60 7.88
N GLY A 144 -13.38 -17.81 8.41
CA GLY A 144 -14.65 -18.51 8.55
C GLY A 144 -14.96 -19.41 7.35
N ASP A 145 -15.02 -20.70 7.60
CA ASP A 145 -15.30 -21.77 6.64
C ASP A 145 -16.61 -21.57 5.85
N LYS A 146 -17.64 -21.00 6.50
CA LYS A 146 -19.00 -20.84 5.94
C LYS A 146 -19.09 -19.97 4.69
N HIS A 147 -18.06 -19.17 4.39
CA HIS A 147 -18.10 -18.18 3.31
C HIS A 147 -17.20 -18.55 2.12
N ILE A 148 -16.31 -19.53 2.30
CA ILE A 148 -15.34 -19.96 1.29
C ILE A 148 -15.99 -20.98 0.35
N VAL A 149 -15.83 -20.79 -0.96
CA VAL A 149 -16.29 -21.69 -2.02
C VAL A 149 -15.13 -22.41 -2.69
#